data_AF-A0A367YVB7-F1
#
_entry.id   AF-A0A367YVB7-F1
#
_cell.length_a   1.000
_cell.length_b   1.000
_cell.length_c   1.000
_cell.angle_alpha   90.00
_cell.angle_beta   90.00
_cell.angle_gamma   90.00
#
_symmetry.space_group_name_H-M   'P 1'
#
loop_
_entity.id
_entity.type
_entity.pdbx_description
1 polymer ?
#
loop_
_entity_poly.entity_id
_entity_poly.type
_entity_poly.pdbx_seq_one_letter_code
_entity_poly.pdbx_strand_id
1 'polypeptide(L)'
;MAEDADARRTRTGWGRVLVAVYGVFALAATARSVVQIIDRFEVAPVAFVLSAVAAVFYLVATTALALGDRTSRRLAAFSCALELAGVLVVGGLSLAAPAWFPEPTVWSHFGQGYLFIPVLLPVLGLGWLRRTRPGVSG
;
A
#
# COMPACT_ATOMS: atom_id res chain seq x y z
N MET A 1 35.12 8.15 -7.86
CA MET A 1 34.12 8.63 -8.85
C MET A 1 33.13 7.56 -9.33
N ALA A 2 33.43 6.25 -9.17
CA ALA A 2 32.50 5.16 -9.52
C ALA A 2 31.43 4.87 -8.44
N GLU A 3 31.77 4.96 -7.14
CA GLU A 3 30.79 4.79 -6.03
C GLU A 3 29.65 5.82 -6.08
N ASP A 4 29.96 7.04 -6.49
CA ASP A 4 29.01 8.16 -6.50
C ASP A 4 28.02 8.09 -7.68
N ALA A 5 28.36 7.32 -8.72
CA ALA A 5 27.50 7.01 -9.85
C ALA A 5 26.56 5.83 -9.54
N ASP A 6 27.04 4.84 -8.77
CA ASP A 6 26.23 3.72 -8.31
C ASP A 6 25.20 4.16 -7.25
N ALA A 7 25.59 5.05 -6.34
CA ALA A 7 24.69 5.72 -5.39
C ALA A 7 23.63 6.61 -6.09
N ARG A 8 23.96 7.24 -7.22
CA ARG A 8 23.01 8.05 -8.02
C ARG A 8 22.04 7.20 -8.83
N ARG A 9 22.51 6.07 -9.37
CA ARG A 9 21.72 5.13 -10.17
C ARG A 9 20.79 4.28 -9.30
N THR A 10 21.23 3.92 -8.09
CA THR A 10 20.37 3.29 -7.07
C THR A 10 19.29 4.26 -6.57
N ARG A 11 19.60 5.55 -6.38
CA ARG A 11 18.62 6.59 -5.98
C ARG A 11 17.45 6.78 -6.97
N THR A 12 17.65 6.57 -8.27
CA THR A 12 16.57 6.68 -9.28
C THR A 12 15.78 5.39 -9.47
N GLY A 13 16.35 4.23 -9.12
CA GLY A 13 15.69 2.92 -9.24
C GLY A 13 14.65 2.62 -8.15
N TRP A 14 14.94 2.98 -6.90
CA TRP A 14 14.08 2.61 -5.76
C TRP A 14 12.64 3.14 -5.85
N GLY A 15 12.45 4.38 -6.31
CA GLY A 15 11.11 4.95 -6.49
C GLY A 15 10.28 4.21 -7.54
N ARG A 16 10.91 3.80 -8.65
CA ARG A 16 10.24 3.00 -9.70
C ARG A 16 9.87 1.60 -9.23
N VAL A 17 10.75 0.95 -8.46
CA VAL A 17 10.44 -0.37 -7.88
C VAL A 17 9.25 -0.25 -6.94
N LEU A 18 9.23 0.77 -6.07
CA LEU A 18 8.11 1.03 -5.18
C LEU A 18 6.80 1.20 -5.95
N VAL A 19 6.79 2.04 -7.00
CA VAL A 19 5.62 2.23 -7.88
C VAL A 19 5.19 0.93 -8.55
N ALA A 20 6.13 0.13 -9.06
CA ALA A 20 5.82 -1.14 -9.73
C ALA A 20 5.17 -2.15 -8.76
N VAL A 21 5.72 -2.29 -7.55
CA VAL A 21 5.14 -3.18 -6.53
C VAL A 21 3.77 -2.68 -6.09
N TYR A 22 3.61 -1.37 -5.87
CA TYR A 22 2.31 -0.75 -5.59
C TYR A 22 1.30 -1.03 -6.69
N GLY A 23 1.68 -0.88 -7.96
CA GLY A 23 0.81 -1.10 -9.10
C GLY A 23 0.37 -2.56 -9.26
N VAL A 24 1.29 -3.51 -9.12
CA VAL A 24 0.96 -4.94 -9.14
C VAL A 24 0.02 -5.29 -7.98
N PHE A 25 0.31 -4.77 -6.79
CA PHE A 25 -0.52 -5.03 -5.62
C PHE A 25 -1.92 -4.42 -5.75
N ALA A 26 -2.01 -3.19 -6.27
CA ALA A 26 -3.26 -2.52 -6.55
C ALA A 26 -4.12 -3.33 -7.53
N LEU A 27 -3.53 -3.82 -8.63
CA LEU A 27 -4.24 -4.65 -9.60
C LEU A 27 -4.72 -5.97 -8.99
N ALA A 28 -3.86 -6.65 -8.25
CA ALA A 28 -4.21 -7.91 -7.59
C ALA A 28 -5.34 -7.74 -6.55
N ALA A 29 -5.24 -6.72 -5.71
CA ALA A 29 -6.25 -6.39 -4.71
C ALA A 29 -7.58 -5.98 -5.37
N THR A 30 -7.52 -5.19 -6.44
CA THR A 30 -8.71 -4.79 -7.22
C THR A 30 -9.41 -6.00 -7.81
N ALA A 31 -8.69 -6.83 -8.58
CA ALA A 31 -9.25 -8.01 -9.22
C ALA A 31 -9.89 -8.96 -8.21
N ARG A 32 -9.18 -9.24 -7.09
CA ARG A 32 -9.70 -10.09 -6.02
C ARG A 32 -10.98 -9.51 -5.43
N SER A 33 -10.98 -8.23 -5.07
CA SER A 33 -12.13 -7.59 -4.39
C SER A 33 -13.35 -7.55 -5.31
N VAL A 34 -13.16 -7.25 -6.60
CA VAL A 34 -14.24 -7.24 -7.59
C VAL A 34 -14.89 -8.63 -7.71
N VAL A 35 -14.10 -9.69 -7.89
CA VAL A 35 -14.62 -11.07 -7.98
C VAL A 35 -15.33 -11.47 -6.69
N GLN A 36 -14.75 -11.17 -5.53
CA GLN A 36 -15.35 -11.49 -4.24
C GLN A 36 -16.69 -10.77 -4.00
N ILE A 37 -16.78 -9.48 -4.38
CA ILE A 37 -18.01 -8.70 -4.26
C ILE A 37 -19.07 -9.20 -5.23
N ILE A 38 -18.73 -9.53 -6.48
CA ILE A 38 -19.72 -9.99 -7.45
C ILE A 38 -20.27 -11.37 -7.09
N ASP A 39 -19.39 -12.32 -6.74
CA ASP A 39 -19.80 -13.72 -6.60
C ASP A 39 -20.31 -14.07 -5.21
N ARG A 40 -19.81 -13.38 -4.18
CA ARG A 40 -19.92 -13.85 -2.78
C ARG A 40 -20.17 -12.76 -1.75
N PHE A 41 -20.68 -11.59 -2.13
CA PHE A 41 -20.83 -10.43 -1.23
C PHE A 41 -21.39 -10.79 0.16
N GLU A 42 -22.45 -11.60 0.20
CA GLU A 42 -23.16 -11.98 1.43
C GLU A 42 -22.34 -12.84 2.40
N VAL A 43 -21.25 -13.46 1.95
CA VAL A 43 -20.41 -14.34 2.77
C VAL A 43 -19.57 -13.56 3.77
N ALA A 44 -19.01 -12.42 3.34
CA ALA A 44 -18.15 -11.59 4.17
C ALA A 44 -18.13 -10.14 3.66
N PRO A 45 -19.27 -9.43 3.71
CA PRO A 45 -19.42 -8.12 3.06
C PRO A 45 -18.42 -7.10 3.59
N VAL A 46 -18.18 -7.08 4.90
CA VAL A 46 -17.18 -6.20 5.54
C VAL A 46 -15.77 -6.48 5.04
N ALA A 47 -15.39 -7.75 4.93
CA ALA A 47 -14.05 -8.15 4.49
C ALA A 47 -13.79 -7.73 3.03
N PHE A 48 -14.79 -7.89 2.18
CA PHE A 48 -14.67 -7.57 0.76
C PHE A 48 -14.68 -6.07 0.51
N VAL A 49 -15.50 -5.31 1.23
CA VAL A 49 -15.48 -3.83 1.19
C VAL A 49 -14.14 -3.29 1.69
N LEU A 50 -13.59 -3.82 2.79
CA LEU A 50 -12.26 -3.42 3.27
C LEU A 50 -11.17 -3.69 2.24
N SER A 51 -11.26 -4.81 1.52
CA SER A 51 -10.32 -5.15 0.45
C SER A 51 -10.46 -4.21 -0.75
N ALA A 52 -11.68 -3.81 -1.11
CA ALA A 52 -11.93 -2.82 -2.15
C ALA A 52 -11.41 -1.42 -1.75
N VAL A 53 -11.62 -1.00 -0.50
CA VAL A 53 -11.06 0.24 0.05
C VAL A 53 -9.53 0.21 0.02
N ALA A 54 -8.92 -0.91 0.39
CA ALA A 54 -7.48 -1.09 0.28
C ALA A 54 -7.00 -0.93 -1.17
N ALA A 55 -7.69 -1.54 -2.13
CA ALA A 55 -7.37 -1.42 -3.55
C ALA A 55 -7.39 0.05 -4.04
N VAL A 56 -8.36 0.85 -3.59
CA VAL A 56 -8.41 2.29 -3.88
C VAL A 56 -7.18 3.01 -3.35
N PHE A 57 -6.79 2.76 -2.09
CA PHE A 57 -5.58 3.38 -1.54
C PHE A 57 -4.32 2.96 -2.29
N TYR A 58 -4.20 1.69 -2.67
CA TYR A 58 -3.05 1.24 -3.46
C TYR A 58 -3.00 1.92 -4.83
N LEU A 59 -4.14 2.13 -5.49
CA LEU A 59 -4.21 2.88 -6.75
C LEU A 59 -3.84 4.36 -6.57
N VAL A 60 -4.33 5.00 -5.51
CA VAL A 60 -4.00 6.40 -5.18
C VAL A 60 -2.50 6.53 -4.87
N ALA A 61 -1.94 5.63 -4.08
CA ALA A 61 -0.51 5.62 -3.77
C ALA A 61 0.33 5.39 -5.04
N THR A 62 -0.07 4.43 -5.90
CA THR A 62 0.61 4.14 -7.17
C THR A 62 0.66 5.37 -8.07
N THR A 63 -0.50 5.98 -8.32
CA THR A 63 -0.62 7.16 -9.20
C THR A 63 0.14 8.35 -8.60
N ALA A 64 -0.04 8.63 -7.32
CA ALA A 64 0.62 9.74 -6.64
C ALA A 64 2.16 9.59 -6.63
N LEU A 65 2.69 8.37 -6.45
CA LEU A 65 4.12 8.09 -6.54
C LEU A 65 4.65 8.18 -7.98
N ALA A 66 3.85 7.78 -8.97
CA ALA A 66 4.22 7.85 -10.38
C ALA A 66 4.29 9.29 -10.92
N LEU A 67 3.38 10.17 -10.50
CA LEU A 67 3.35 11.58 -10.94
C LEU A 67 4.51 12.42 -10.36
N GLY A 68 4.97 12.15 -9.14
CA GLY A 68 6.18 12.77 -8.58
C GLY A 68 6.09 14.26 -8.17
N ASP A 69 4.99 14.97 -8.48
CA ASP A 69 4.81 16.38 -8.14
C ASP A 69 4.63 16.65 -6.63
N ARG A 70 4.83 17.91 -6.18
CA ARG A 70 4.74 18.29 -4.75
C ARG A 70 3.41 17.91 -4.10
N THR A 71 2.29 18.10 -4.80
CA THR A 71 0.94 17.72 -4.32
C THR A 71 0.79 16.20 -4.28
N SER A 72 1.25 15.51 -5.33
CA SER A 72 1.25 14.05 -5.42
C SER A 72 2.06 13.41 -4.30
N ARG A 73 3.19 14.02 -3.87
CA ARG A 73 3.96 13.52 -2.71
C ARG A 73 3.19 13.61 -1.39
N ARG A 74 2.35 14.63 -1.20
CA ARG A 74 1.48 14.73 -0.01
C ARG A 74 0.38 13.68 -0.06
N LEU A 75 -0.21 13.47 -1.23
CA LEU A 75 -1.24 12.45 -1.45
C LEU A 75 -0.68 11.04 -1.24
N ALA A 76 0.52 10.75 -1.77
CA ALA A 76 1.22 9.48 -1.55
C ALA A 76 1.50 9.25 -0.06
N ALA A 77 1.95 10.28 0.67
CA ALA A 77 2.18 10.17 2.12
C ALA A 77 0.89 9.89 2.88
N PHE A 78 -0.20 10.58 2.52
CA PHE A 78 -1.51 10.38 3.13
C PHE A 78 -2.05 8.97 2.84
N SER A 79 -1.96 8.51 1.59
CA SER A 79 -2.37 7.15 1.20
C SER A 79 -1.58 6.09 1.94
N CYS A 80 -0.25 6.21 2.00
CA CYS A 80 0.59 5.28 2.77
C CYS A 80 0.25 5.29 4.26
N ALA A 81 -0.09 6.44 4.84
CA ALA A 81 -0.49 6.54 6.24
C ALA A 81 -1.83 5.84 6.49
N LEU A 82 -2.80 5.98 5.58
CA LEU A 82 -4.08 5.29 5.66
C LEU A 82 -3.94 3.78 5.46
N GLU A 83 -3.10 3.34 4.54
CA GLU A 83 -2.77 1.92 4.38
C GLU A 83 -2.13 1.35 5.64
N LEU A 84 -1.19 2.07 6.25
CA LEU A 84 -0.55 1.63 7.49
C LEU A 84 -1.55 1.59 8.65
N ALA A 85 -2.42 2.58 8.77
CA ALA A 85 -3.47 2.57 9.78
C ALA A 85 -4.45 1.40 9.54
N GLY A 86 -4.88 1.22 8.28
CA GLY A 86 -5.79 0.16 7.87
C GLY A 86 -5.24 -1.23 8.15
N VAL A 87 -3.98 -1.50 7.76
CA VAL A 87 -3.34 -2.80 8.00
C VAL A 87 -3.13 -3.11 9.48
N LEU A 88 -2.82 -2.10 10.30
CA LEU A 88 -2.67 -2.29 11.74
C LEU A 88 -4.01 -2.52 12.43
N VAL A 89 -5.03 -1.74 12.08
CA VAL A 89 -6.38 -1.86 12.66
C VAL A 89 -7.04 -3.16 12.21
N VAL A 90 -7.10 -3.44 10.91
CA VAL A 90 -7.74 -4.66 10.39
C VAL A 90 -6.92 -5.91 10.71
N GLY A 91 -5.59 -5.81 10.69
CA GLY A 91 -4.70 -6.89 11.14
C GLY A 91 -4.94 -7.23 12.61
N GLY A 92 -4.96 -6.23 13.49
CA GLY A 92 -5.25 -6.41 14.91
C GLY A 92 -6.66 -6.93 15.18
N LEU A 93 -7.68 -6.37 14.51
CA LEU A 93 -9.07 -6.83 14.63
C LEU A 93 -9.25 -8.26 14.13
N SER A 94 -8.55 -8.67 13.06
CA SER A 94 -8.63 -10.05 12.56
C SER A 94 -8.07 -11.08 13.54
N LEU A 95 -7.14 -10.68 14.42
CA LEU A 95 -6.62 -11.51 15.50
C LEU A 95 -7.52 -11.48 16.75
N ALA A 96 -8.03 -10.30 17.11
CA ALA A 96 -8.82 -10.10 18.32
C ALA A 96 -10.28 -10.58 18.19
N ALA A 97 -10.86 -10.46 17.00
CA ALA A 97 -12.25 -10.79 16.70
C ALA A 97 -12.35 -11.57 15.37
N PRO A 98 -11.82 -12.80 15.29
CA PRO A 98 -11.81 -13.58 14.05
C PRO A 98 -13.22 -13.86 13.52
N ALA A 99 -14.24 -13.91 14.39
CA ALA A 99 -15.64 -14.08 14.00
C ALA A 99 -16.18 -12.93 13.11
N TRP A 100 -15.56 -11.75 13.14
CA TRP A 100 -15.97 -10.61 12.30
C TRP A 100 -15.38 -10.70 10.88
N PHE A 101 -14.44 -11.62 10.65
CA PHE A 101 -13.78 -11.84 9.37
C PHE A 101 -13.93 -13.31 8.94
N PRO A 102 -15.12 -13.73 8.47
CA PRO A 102 -15.33 -15.09 7.96
C PRO A 102 -14.38 -15.42 6.80
N GLU A 103 -14.04 -14.42 6.00
CA GLU A 103 -13.00 -14.48 4.97
C GLU A 103 -11.89 -13.45 5.23
N PRO A 104 -10.64 -13.78 4.86
CA PRO A 104 -9.52 -12.87 5.02
C PRO A 104 -9.57 -11.71 4.02
N THR A 105 -9.25 -10.52 4.53
CA THR A 105 -8.98 -9.31 3.74
C THR A 105 -7.53 -9.23 3.31
N VAL A 106 -7.22 -8.27 2.44
CA VAL A 106 -5.84 -7.89 2.10
C VAL A 106 -5.01 -7.51 3.33
N TRP A 107 -5.66 -6.97 4.37
CA TRP A 107 -5.02 -6.49 5.60
C TRP A 107 -5.07 -7.48 6.77
N SER A 108 -5.77 -8.60 6.62
CA SER A 108 -5.93 -9.57 7.70
C SER A 108 -4.57 -10.14 8.12
N HIS A 109 -4.39 -10.32 9.43
CA HIS A 109 -3.13 -10.76 10.05
C HIS A 109 -1.93 -9.93 9.58
N PHE A 110 -2.11 -8.61 9.49
CA PHE A 110 -1.12 -7.66 9.01
C PHE A 110 -0.63 -7.91 7.57
N GLY A 111 -1.43 -8.59 6.75
CA GLY A 111 -1.08 -8.96 5.38
C GLY A 111 -0.27 -10.25 5.28
N GLN A 112 -0.34 -11.15 6.27
CA GLN A 112 0.35 -12.44 6.25
C GLN A 112 0.10 -13.24 4.97
N GLY A 113 -1.13 -13.21 4.44
CA GLY A 113 -1.49 -13.88 3.18
C GLY A 113 -0.77 -13.34 1.92
N TYR A 114 -0.07 -12.21 2.07
CA TYR A 114 0.67 -11.53 1.03
C TYR A 114 2.13 -11.29 1.44
N LEU A 115 2.71 -12.19 2.25
CA LEU A 115 4.10 -12.07 2.72
C LEU A 115 4.39 -10.74 3.46
N PHE A 116 3.39 -10.21 4.17
CA PHE A 116 3.46 -8.91 4.88
C PHE A 116 3.71 -7.69 3.96
N ILE A 117 3.57 -7.85 2.64
CA ILE A 117 3.65 -6.75 1.68
C ILE A 117 2.73 -5.56 2.08
N PRO A 118 1.48 -5.77 2.52
CA PRO A 118 0.58 -4.69 2.92
C PRO A 118 1.08 -3.77 4.04
N VAL A 119 1.91 -4.28 4.97
CA VAL A 119 2.50 -3.46 6.03
C VAL A 119 3.85 -2.90 5.63
N LEU A 120 4.63 -3.65 4.84
CA LEU A 120 5.95 -3.22 4.39
C LEU A 120 5.88 -2.07 3.39
N LEU A 121 4.97 -2.12 2.42
CA LEU A 121 4.80 -1.10 1.38
C LEU A 121 4.61 0.32 1.93
N PRO A 122 3.64 0.59 2.83
CA PRO A 122 3.43 1.94 3.34
C PRO A 122 4.59 2.43 4.20
N VAL A 123 5.26 1.54 4.95
CA VAL A 123 6.46 1.90 5.71
C VAL A 123 7.60 2.31 4.77
N LEU A 124 7.83 1.53 3.72
CA LEU A 124 8.83 1.84 2.69
C LEU A 124 8.48 3.11 1.91
N GLY A 125 7.20 3.32 1.57
CA GLY A 125 6.71 4.51 0.88
C GLY A 125 6.89 5.78 1.71
N LEU A 126 6.49 5.75 2.99
CA LEU A 126 6.72 6.86 3.93
C LEU A 126 8.21 7.11 4.13
N GLY A 127 9.02 6.06 4.29
CA GLY A 127 10.48 6.16 4.42
C GLY A 127 11.14 6.79 3.21
N TRP A 128 10.75 6.37 2.00
CA TRP A 128 11.23 6.94 0.75
C TRP A 128 10.80 8.40 0.58
N LEU A 129 9.54 8.73 0.88
CA LEU A 129 9.04 10.11 0.83
C LEU A 129 9.73 11.02 1.86
N ARG A 130 10.14 10.51 3.02
CA ARG A 130 10.92 11.28 4.01
C ARG A 130 12.35 11.53 3.53
N ARG A 131 13.03 10.52 2.98
CA ARG A 131 14.42 10.64 2.51
C ARG A 131 14.57 11.48 1.24
N THR A 132 13.55 11.51 0.38
CA THR A 132 13.56 12.26 -0.87
C THR A 132 12.97 13.67 -0.75
N ARG A 133 12.67 14.14 0.47
CA ARG A 133 12.26 15.54 0.67
C ARG A 133 13.41 16.43 0.18
N PRO A 134 13.15 17.37 -0.75
CA PRO A 134 14.11 18.44 -1.01
C PRO A 134 14.36 19.13 0.33
N GLY A 135 15.61 19.19 0.77
CA GLY A 135 15.96 20.00 1.93
C GLY A 135 15.40 21.40 1.71
N VAL A 136 14.79 21.99 2.74
CA VAL A 136 14.64 23.43 2.77
C VAL A 136 16.07 23.97 2.86
N SER A 137 16.69 24.21 1.71
CA SER A 137 17.78 25.17 1.64
C SER A 137 17.15 26.49 2.03
N GLY A 138 17.57 27.01 3.19
CA GLY A 138 17.10 28.29 3.73
C GLY A 138 17.40 29.46 2.82
#